data_AF-G2NA89-F1
#
_entry.id   AF-G2NA89-F1
#
_cell.length_a   1.000
_cell.length_b   1.000
_cell.length_c   1.000
_cell.angle_alpha   90.00
_cell.angle_beta   90.00
_cell.angle_gamma   90.00
#
_symmetry.space_group_name_H-M   'P 1'
#
loop_
_entity.id
_entity.type
_entity.pdbx_description
1 polymer ?
#
loop_
_entity_poly.entity_id
_entity_poly.type
_entity_poly.pdbx_seq_one_letter_code
_entity_poly.pdbx_strand_id
1 'polypeptide(L)'
;MTATTGAPSPVPFLLTPQQGEAARRLLSYVTSLPLRAADAQLLAVVVAIRAAQKGVGNLTGQDLRSLRLADAEGAVAAVTALGWQVRGDLIGGNPDIPVGIAVPGLADGPDRLLPFGKVKRSRVSGWTSRTLNAKPVKKTPPAMRLAALYLAAHAKPDLPGALPADMPEHCRAVLPDLLAKGFLKELDGTTYLLADAVRHLSGMRPPPAPAVRAREEDVAEPLSWDAWKAQASVALRRHVEAVENCPRCSLSPGRVSEAFMRKPVPAQLDDKVLAAYAAWRHSHPQPGPRAAQFAAEFRAAHGHGPSVKQLCQGLADRKQSRRLRIYIVRQLIAEGWLTNTEPVPWTLRPGKAAQPGAPVSSVSTRARTS
;
A
#
# COMPACT_ATOMS: atom_id res chain seq x y z
N MET A 1 -33.70 -28.59 14.02
CA MET A 1 -32.79 -27.96 13.05
C MET A 1 -32.18 -26.73 13.70
N THR A 2 -31.00 -26.88 14.30
CA THR A 2 -30.27 -25.80 14.96
C THR A 2 -29.47 -25.03 13.91
N ALA A 3 -29.78 -23.74 13.75
CA ALA A 3 -29.08 -22.85 12.83
C ALA A 3 -27.72 -22.45 13.43
N THR A 4 -26.65 -22.99 12.86
CA THR A 4 -25.28 -22.59 13.17
C THR A 4 -25.05 -21.18 12.64
N THR A 5 -25.05 -20.19 13.55
CA THR A 5 -24.69 -18.81 13.24
C THR A 5 -23.20 -18.76 12.91
N GLY A 6 -22.87 -18.55 11.63
CA GLY A 6 -21.47 -18.46 11.19
C GLY A 6 -20.77 -17.29 11.87
N ALA A 7 -19.71 -17.59 12.64
CA ALA A 7 -18.89 -16.57 13.26
C ALA A 7 -18.28 -15.64 12.18
N PRO A 8 -18.23 -14.32 12.41
CA PRO A 8 -17.68 -13.39 11.44
C PRO A 8 -16.21 -13.71 11.14
N SER A 9 -15.82 -13.64 9.86
CA SER A 9 -14.45 -13.89 9.43
C SER A 9 -13.46 -12.95 10.15
N PRO A 10 -12.33 -13.47 10.65
CA PRO A 10 -11.40 -12.66 11.42
C PRO A 10 -10.82 -11.53 10.58
N VAL A 11 -10.88 -10.30 11.12
CA VAL A 11 -10.32 -9.10 10.47
C VAL A 11 -8.79 -9.25 10.40
N PRO A 12 -8.16 -9.09 9.21
CA PRO A 12 -6.72 -9.26 9.09
C PRO A 12 -5.96 -8.18 9.86
N PHE A 13 -4.85 -8.59 10.48
CA PHE A 13 -3.95 -7.66 11.17
C PHE A 13 -3.40 -6.60 10.22
N LEU A 14 -3.35 -5.36 10.69
CA LEU A 14 -2.93 -4.22 9.87
C LEU A 14 -1.42 -4.11 9.68
N LEU A 15 -0.65 -4.62 10.64
CA LEU A 15 0.81 -4.53 10.69
C LEU A 15 1.45 -5.92 10.68
N THR A 16 2.57 -6.04 9.98
CA THR A 16 3.51 -7.16 10.18
C THR A 16 4.38 -6.91 11.43
N PRO A 17 5.10 -7.92 11.97
CA PRO A 17 5.98 -7.70 13.13
C PRO A 17 6.97 -6.55 12.95
N GLN A 18 7.65 -6.46 11.80
CA GLN A 18 8.57 -5.37 11.48
C GLN A 18 7.88 -4.00 11.34
N GLN A 19 6.61 -3.97 10.94
CA GLN A 19 5.84 -2.71 10.87
C GLN A 19 5.33 -2.31 12.25
N GLY A 20 5.02 -3.26 13.12
CA GLY A 20 4.72 -3.02 14.54
C GLY A 20 5.91 -2.46 15.30
N GLU A 21 7.11 -2.97 15.03
CA GLU A 21 8.36 -2.38 15.55
C GLU A 21 8.54 -0.93 15.10
N ALA A 22 8.25 -0.63 13.83
CA ALA A 22 8.27 0.75 13.34
C ALA A 22 7.21 1.64 14.03
N ALA A 23 6.02 1.11 14.34
CA ALA A 23 5.00 1.84 15.10
C ALA A 23 5.49 2.15 16.54
N ARG A 24 6.12 1.19 17.22
CA ARG A 24 6.71 1.43 18.55
C ARG A 24 7.86 2.44 18.50
N ARG A 25 8.73 2.35 17.50
CA ARG A 25 9.83 3.33 17.31
C ARG A 25 9.30 4.75 17.05
N LEU A 26 8.20 4.90 16.30
CA LEU A 26 7.53 6.18 16.14
C LEU A 26 7.03 6.75 17.47
N LEU A 27 6.40 5.93 18.30
CA LEU A 27 5.87 6.35 19.59
C LEU A 27 6.99 6.72 20.57
N SER A 28 8.03 5.88 20.66
CA SER A 28 9.23 6.16 21.45
C SER A 28 9.92 7.47 21.04
N TYR A 29 10.01 7.75 19.73
CA TYR A 29 10.47 9.06 19.24
C TYR A 29 9.59 10.20 19.77
N VAL A 30 8.27 10.09 19.74
CA VAL A 30 7.38 11.14 20.25
C VAL A 30 7.51 11.30 21.76
N THR A 31 7.64 10.22 22.54
CA THR A 31 7.90 10.30 23.99
C THR A 31 9.22 11.01 24.29
N SER A 32 10.22 10.89 23.42
CA SER A 32 11.51 11.56 23.60
C SER A 32 11.45 13.08 23.39
N LEU A 33 10.39 13.60 22.78
CA LEU A 33 10.20 15.03 22.59
C LEU A 33 9.72 15.67 23.89
N PRO A 34 10.13 16.91 24.22
CA PRO A 34 9.71 17.63 25.42
C PRO A 34 8.26 18.18 25.30
N LEU A 35 7.32 17.35 24.84
CA LEU A 35 5.90 17.66 24.71
C LEU A 35 5.14 17.07 25.91
N ARG A 36 4.45 17.91 26.68
CA ARG A 36 3.72 17.48 27.89
C ARG A 36 2.24 17.21 27.66
N ALA A 37 1.63 17.93 26.70
CA ALA A 37 0.20 17.84 26.41
C ALA A 37 -0.11 16.71 25.42
N ALA A 38 -1.20 15.98 25.68
CA ALA A 38 -1.69 14.91 24.80
C ALA A 38 -1.95 15.41 23.37
N ASP A 39 -2.46 16.64 23.23
CA ASP A 39 -2.78 17.25 21.94
C ASP A 39 -1.53 17.42 21.07
N ALA A 40 -0.48 17.99 21.65
CA ALA A 40 0.80 18.18 20.97
C ALA A 40 1.46 16.84 20.64
N GLN A 41 1.43 15.87 21.56
CA GLN A 41 1.96 14.53 21.30
C GLN A 41 1.19 13.80 20.20
N LEU A 42 -0.13 13.88 20.19
CA LEU A 42 -0.96 13.26 19.15
C LEU A 42 -0.71 13.89 17.77
N LEU A 43 -0.62 15.22 17.71
CA LEU A 43 -0.21 15.93 16.50
C LEU A 43 1.19 15.47 16.05
N ALA A 44 2.14 15.38 16.97
CA ALA A 44 3.51 14.95 16.70
C ALA A 44 3.56 13.54 16.11
N VAL A 45 2.79 12.57 16.61
CA VAL A 45 2.71 11.22 16.05
C VAL A 45 2.33 11.26 14.56
N VAL A 46 1.29 12.02 14.21
CA VAL A 46 0.75 12.06 12.84
C VAL A 46 1.70 12.79 11.89
N VAL A 47 2.28 13.91 12.32
CA VAL A 47 3.26 14.64 11.51
C VAL A 47 4.53 13.83 11.33
N ALA A 48 5.10 13.27 12.41
CA ALA A 48 6.34 12.53 12.38
C ALA A 48 6.27 11.32 11.45
N ILE A 49 5.18 10.54 11.47
CA ILE A 49 5.05 9.41 10.54
C ILE A 49 4.91 9.86 9.08
N ARG A 50 4.26 11.00 8.81
CA ARG A 50 4.18 11.54 7.45
C ARG A 50 5.53 12.10 6.99
N ALA A 51 6.31 12.68 7.90
CA ALA A 51 7.64 13.24 7.67
C ALA A 51 8.75 12.19 7.60
N ALA A 52 8.59 11.01 8.18
CA ALA A 52 9.63 9.98 8.36
C ALA A 52 10.36 9.52 7.09
N GLN A 53 9.85 9.83 5.89
CA GLN A 53 10.53 9.52 4.63
C GLN A 53 11.35 10.69 4.07
N LYS A 54 10.90 11.94 4.25
CA LYS A 54 11.43 13.11 3.51
C LYS A 54 11.71 14.31 4.42
N GLY A 55 11.62 14.15 5.73
CA GLY A 55 11.66 15.25 6.70
C GLY A 55 10.46 16.20 6.67
N VAL A 56 9.49 16.05 5.75
CA VAL A 56 8.31 16.92 5.66
C VAL A 56 7.04 16.09 5.68
N GLY A 57 6.17 16.37 6.66
CA GLY A 57 4.85 15.78 6.81
C GLY A 57 3.78 16.76 6.40
N ASN A 58 2.99 16.44 5.37
CA ASN A 58 1.90 17.29 4.93
C ASN A 58 0.64 17.00 5.76
N LEU A 59 -0.02 18.04 6.25
CA LEU A 59 -1.34 17.99 6.90
C LEU A 59 -2.27 19.00 6.25
N THR A 60 -3.55 18.66 6.13
CA THR A 60 -4.59 19.64 5.80
C THR A 60 -5.26 20.16 7.08
N GLY A 61 -5.99 21.28 7.00
CA GLY A 61 -6.83 21.72 8.12
C GLY A 61 -7.91 20.69 8.48
N GLN A 62 -8.38 19.91 7.50
CA GLN A 62 -9.29 18.78 7.76
C GLN A 62 -8.61 17.65 8.54
N ASP A 63 -7.35 17.31 8.24
CA ASP A 63 -6.58 16.36 9.03
C ASP A 63 -6.50 16.81 10.49
N LEU A 64 -6.16 18.09 10.73
CA LEU A 64 -6.04 18.66 12.08
C LEU A 64 -7.36 18.56 12.85
N ARG A 65 -8.48 18.95 12.22
CA ARG A 65 -9.82 18.82 12.84
C ARG A 65 -10.18 17.36 13.14
N SER A 66 -9.75 16.41 12.31
CA SER A 66 -10.01 14.98 12.55
C SER A 66 -9.28 14.42 13.79
N LEU A 67 -8.21 15.10 14.24
CA LEU A 67 -7.49 14.77 15.47
C LEU A 67 -8.26 15.17 16.74
N ARG A 68 -9.29 16.01 16.62
CA ARG A 68 -10.14 16.44 17.75
C ARG A 68 -9.31 16.92 18.95
N LEU A 69 -8.29 17.72 18.65
CA LEU A 69 -7.49 18.39 19.67
C LEU A 69 -8.41 19.33 20.45
N ALA A 70 -8.23 19.38 21.77
CA ALA A 70 -8.90 20.35 22.62
C ALA A 70 -8.32 21.75 22.39
N ASP A 71 -7.01 21.84 22.18
CA ASP A 71 -6.27 23.07 21.88
C ASP A 71 -5.35 22.83 20.66
N ALA A 72 -5.90 23.07 19.47
CA ALA A 72 -5.17 22.89 18.22
C ALA A 72 -4.07 23.95 18.03
N GLU A 73 -4.31 25.18 18.47
CA GLU A 73 -3.35 26.28 18.39
C GLU A 73 -2.15 26.02 19.30
N GLY A 74 -2.39 25.67 20.56
CA GLY A 74 -1.34 25.30 21.51
C GLY A 74 -0.56 24.07 21.06
N ALA A 75 -1.21 23.08 20.44
CA ALA A 75 -0.52 21.92 19.88
C ALA A 75 0.44 22.31 18.73
N VAL A 76 -0.01 23.18 17.81
CA VAL A 76 0.82 23.69 16.71
C VAL A 76 1.96 24.56 17.24
N ALA A 77 1.69 25.43 18.22
CA ALA A 77 2.70 26.24 18.88
C ALA A 77 3.76 25.37 19.58
N ALA A 78 3.34 24.31 20.28
CA ALA A 78 4.23 23.41 20.99
C ALA A 78 5.18 22.66 20.04
N VAL A 79 4.70 22.15 18.90
CA VAL A 79 5.59 21.51 17.91
C VAL A 79 6.48 22.52 17.21
N THR A 80 6.00 23.75 16.99
CA THR A 80 6.81 24.84 16.43
C THR A 80 7.95 25.22 17.38
N ALA A 81 7.71 25.22 18.69
CA ALA A 81 8.73 25.44 19.72
C ALA A 81 9.83 24.36 19.74
N LEU A 82 9.58 23.17 19.17
CA LEU A 82 10.61 22.15 18.91
C LEU A 82 11.47 22.44 17.67
N GLY A 83 11.27 23.59 17.02
CA GLY A 83 11.91 23.94 15.75
C GLY A 83 11.25 23.32 14.53
N TRP A 84 10.04 22.76 14.64
CA TRP A 84 9.30 22.27 13.48
C TRP A 84 8.78 23.45 12.67
N GLN A 85 8.96 23.43 11.34
CA GLN A 85 8.62 24.56 10.49
C GLN A 85 7.30 24.30 9.76
N VAL A 86 6.23 25.00 10.16
CA VAL A 86 4.93 24.97 9.50
C VAL A 86 4.94 25.93 8.31
N ARG A 87 4.86 25.41 7.07
CA ARG A 87 5.02 26.16 5.82
C ARG A 87 3.68 26.66 5.28
N GLY A 88 2.97 27.44 6.09
CA GLY A 88 1.66 28.01 5.75
C GLY A 88 0.72 28.07 6.94
N ASP A 89 -0.50 28.57 6.72
CA ASP A 89 -1.54 28.62 7.75
C ASP A 89 -2.34 27.31 7.78
N LEU A 90 -2.07 26.47 8.78
CA LEU A 90 -2.74 25.18 8.96
C LEU A 90 -4.13 25.31 9.63
N ILE A 91 -4.37 26.40 10.39
CA ILE A 91 -5.56 26.54 11.24
C ILE A 91 -6.59 27.45 10.56
N GLY A 92 -6.19 28.65 10.16
CA GLY A 92 -7.04 29.64 9.51
C GLY A 92 -7.06 29.55 7.98
N GLY A 93 -6.13 28.79 7.38
CA GLY A 93 -6.01 28.64 5.93
C GLY A 93 -7.09 27.76 5.30
N ASN A 94 -7.00 27.56 3.99
CA ASN A 94 -7.93 26.69 3.28
C ASN A 94 -7.81 25.23 3.80
N PRO A 95 -8.90 24.64 4.29
CA PRO A 95 -8.86 23.34 4.96
C PRO A 95 -8.50 22.16 4.07
N ASP A 96 -8.57 22.30 2.75
CA ASP A 96 -8.30 21.24 1.77
C ASP A 96 -6.89 21.33 1.19
N ILE A 97 -6.20 22.45 1.40
CA ILE A 97 -4.84 22.66 0.90
C ILE A 97 -3.84 22.03 1.89
N PRO A 98 -2.99 21.10 1.46
CA PRO A 98 -1.97 20.53 2.33
C PRO A 98 -0.90 21.56 2.70
N VAL A 99 -0.67 21.73 4.00
CA VAL A 99 0.42 22.51 4.59
C VAL A 99 1.55 21.57 4.99
N GLY A 100 2.77 21.87 4.54
CA GLY A 100 3.95 21.08 4.87
C GLY A 100 4.53 21.45 6.22
N ILE A 101 4.80 20.47 7.07
CA ILE A 101 5.51 20.66 8.34
C ILE A 101 6.87 19.96 8.25
N ALA A 102 7.95 20.73 8.25
CA ALA A 102 9.30 20.19 8.26
C ALA A 102 9.72 19.83 9.69
N VAL A 103 10.23 18.61 9.88
CA VAL A 103 10.60 18.06 11.17
C VAL A 103 12.13 17.90 11.24
N PRO A 104 12.82 18.62 12.14
CA PRO A 104 14.25 18.47 12.35
C PRO A 104 14.65 17.02 12.65
N GLY A 105 15.80 16.57 12.15
CA GLY A 105 16.32 15.21 12.39
C GLY A 105 15.59 14.08 11.65
N LEU A 106 14.50 14.37 10.92
CA LEU A 106 13.80 13.40 10.05
C LEU A 106 14.10 13.57 8.56
N ALA A 107 14.85 14.61 8.19
CA ALA A 107 15.37 14.81 6.83
C ALA A 107 16.51 13.82 6.50
N ASP A 108 16.90 13.75 5.22
CA ASP A 108 17.90 12.80 4.74
C ASP A 108 19.25 12.96 5.47
N GLY A 109 19.82 11.83 5.91
CA GLY A 109 21.09 11.76 6.65
C GLY A 109 21.31 10.36 7.26
N PRO A 110 22.56 9.99 7.60
CA PRO A 110 22.88 8.70 8.21
C PRO A 110 22.22 8.52 9.59
N ASP A 111 22.04 9.61 10.34
CA ASP A 111 21.51 9.60 11.72
C ASP A 111 20.00 9.88 11.82
N ARG A 112 19.24 9.60 10.75
CA ARG A 112 17.80 9.86 10.73
C ARG A 112 17.08 9.09 11.86
N LEU A 113 16.31 9.81 12.68
CA LEU A 113 15.69 9.25 13.89
C LEU A 113 14.63 8.17 13.55
N LEU A 114 13.89 8.38 12.46
CA LEU A 114 12.89 7.44 11.93
C LEU A 114 13.26 6.96 10.52
N PRO A 115 14.04 5.88 10.37
CA PRO A 115 14.55 5.40 9.07
C PRO A 115 13.51 4.61 8.26
N PHE A 116 12.30 5.15 8.09
CA PHE A 116 11.21 4.42 7.48
C PHE A 116 11.20 4.56 5.95
N GLY A 117 11.45 3.44 5.26
CA GLY A 117 11.19 3.35 3.82
C GLY A 117 9.71 3.57 3.49
N LYS A 118 9.43 3.92 2.22
CA LYS A 118 8.09 4.28 1.72
C LYS A 118 6.97 3.33 2.17
N VAL A 119 7.21 2.02 2.10
CA VAL A 119 6.21 0.99 2.44
C VAL A 119 5.91 0.96 3.93
N LYS A 120 6.95 0.89 4.79
CA LYS A 120 6.77 0.90 6.26
C LYS A 120 6.05 2.18 6.70
N ARG A 121 6.50 3.34 6.20
CA ARG A 121 5.89 4.65 6.47
C ARG A 121 4.40 4.67 6.13
N SER A 122 4.05 4.24 4.92
CA SER A 122 2.64 4.22 4.48
C SER A 122 1.78 3.26 5.31
N ARG A 123 2.32 2.10 5.72
CA ARG A 123 1.59 1.10 6.51
C ARG A 123 1.35 1.58 7.94
N VAL A 124 2.37 2.13 8.59
CA VAL A 124 2.26 2.68 9.95
C VAL A 124 1.35 3.91 9.94
N SER A 125 1.47 4.82 8.97
CA SER A 125 0.55 5.96 8.86
C SER A 125 -0.91 5.53 8.70
N GLY A 126 -1.20 4.54 7.84
CA GLY A 126 -2.54 4.00 7.68
C GLY A 126 -3.04 3.23 8.91
N TRP A 127 -2.15 2.58 9.67
CA TRP A 127 -2.47 1.99 10.97
C TRP A 127 -2.81 3.07 12.00
N THR A 128 -2.00 4.12 12.14
CA THR A 128 -2.27 5.26 13.03
C THR A 128 -3.66 5.84 12.75
N SER A 129 -3.98 6.13 11.49
CA SER A 129 -5.31 6.64 11.11
C SER A 129 -6.44 5.67 11.47
N ARG A 130 -6.27 4.36 11.27
CA ARG A 130 -7.31 3.36 11.61
C ARG A 130 -7.49 3.18 13.12
N THR A 131 -6.41 3.19 13.89
CA THR A 131 -6.47 3.13 15.35
C THR A 131 -7.19 4.35 15.92
N LEU A 132 -6.84 5.55 15.44
CA LEU A 132 -7.48 6.80 15.87
C LEU A 132 -8.95 6.91 15.46
N ASN A 133 -9.39 6.13 14.46
CA ASN A 133 -10.77 6.09 13.99
C ASN A 133 -11.53 4.81 14.41
N ALA A 134 -10.92 3.97 15.25
CA ALA A 134 -11.60 2.80 15.79
C ALA A 134 -12.82 3.22 16.62
N LYS A 135 -13.92 2.47 16.50
CA LYS A 135 -15.22 2.81 17.12
C LYS A 135 -15.11 3.18 18.62
N PRO A 136 -14.34 2.46 19.45
CA PRO A 136 -14.20 2.79 20.88
C PRO A 136 -13.58 4.17 21.17
N VAL A 137 -12.72 4.69 20.27
CA VAL A 137 -11.88 5.87 20.55
C VAL A 137 -12.06 7.03 19.57
N LYS A 138 -12.77 6.86 18.45
CA LYS A 138 -12.87 7.89 17.40
C LYS A 138 -13.52 9.23 17.83
N LYS A 139 -14.22 9.24 18.97
CA LYS A 139 -14.88 10.42 19.56
C LYS A 139 -14.36 10.74 20.97
N THR A 140 -13.26 10.11 21.41
CA THR A 140 -12.72 10.33 22.75
C THR A 140 -11.68 11.46 22.75
N PRO A 141 -11.35 12.01 23.94
CA PRO A 141 -10.30 13.01 24.08
C PRO A 141 -8.92 12.55 23.55
N PRO A 142 -8.03 13.47 23.18
CA PRO A 142 -6.70 13.17 22.65
C PRO A 142 -5.87 12.19 23.51
N ALA A 143 -5.92 12.31 24.84
CA ALA A 143 -5.21 11.41 25.74
C ALA A 143 -5.62 9.94 25.58
N MET A 144 -6.92 9.65 25.46
CA MET A 144 -7.42 8.29 25.21
C MET A 144 -7.00 7.78 23.82
N ARG A 145 -7.07 8.65 22.81
CA ARG A 145 -6.71 8.29 21.44
C ARG A 145 -5.20 8.00 21.32
N LEU A 146 -4.37 8.77 22.04
CA LEU A 146 -2.94 8.54 22.15
C LEU A 146 -2.64 7.25 22.93
N ALA A 147 -3.28 7.04 24.08
CA ALA A 147 -3.16 5.82 24.86
C ALA A 147 -3.50 4.57 24.03
N ALA A 148 -4.57 4.65 23.22
CA ALA A 148 -4.95 3.59 22.30
C ALA A 148 -3.87 3.24 21.26
N LEU A 149 -3.09 4.23 20.78
CA LEU A 149 -1.95 3.98 19.90
C LEU A 149 -0.83 3.20 20.61
N TYR A 150 -0.46 3.61 21.82
CA TYR A 150 0.55 2.92 22.64
C TYR A 150 0.14 1.49 22.95
N LEU A 151 -1.09 1.29 23.44
CA LEU A 151 -1.61 -0.03 23.74
C LEU A 151 -1.66 -0.89 22.47
N ALA A 152 -2.18 -0.37 21.36
CA ALA A 152 -2.24 -1.14 20.11
C ALA A 152 -0.84 -1.53 19.59
N ALA A 153 0.15 -0.64 19.65
CA ALA A 153 1.50 -0.92 19.14
C ALA A 153 2.26 -1.99 19.96
N HIS A 154 1.94 -2.12 21.25
CA HIS A 154 2.61 -3.04 22.19
C HIS A 154 1.75 -4.27 22.55
N ALA A 155 0.48 -4.31 22.16
CA ALA A 155 -0.39 -5.42 22.46
C ALA A 155 0.03 -6.68 21.72
N LYS A 156 0.01 -7.82 22.42
CA LYS A 156 -0.06 -9.15 21.83
C LYS A 156 -1.53 -9.45 21.49
N PRO A 157 -1.84 -10.14 20.38
CA PRO A 157 -3.22 -10.29 19.94
C PRO A 157 -4.06 -11.21 20.83
N ASP A 158 -3.44 -12.17 21.50
CA ASP A 158 -4.15 -13.28 22.17
C ASP A 158 -3.81 -13.42 23.65
N LEU A 159 -2.93 -12.56 24.15
CA LEU A 159 -2.36 -12.69 25.48
C LEU A 159 -2.26 -11.30 26.11
N PRO A 160 -2.51 -11.18 27.42
CA PRO A 160 -2.23 -9.96 28.14
C PRO A 160 -0.78 -9.50 27.92
N GLY A 161 -0.62 -8.21 27.67
CA GLY A 161 0.67 -7.53 27.54
C GLY A 161 0.90 -6.58 28.71
N ALA A 162 2.16 -6.30 29.02
CA ALA A 162 2.51 -5.26 29.98
C ALA A 162 2.33 -3.87 29.34
N LEU A 163 1.90 -2.90 30.15
CA LEU A 163 1.83 -1.50 29.76
C LEU A 163 3.22 -1.01 29.30
N PRO A 164 3.32 -0.26 28.18
CA PRO A 164 4.60 0.29 27.73
C PRO A 164 5.23 1.15 28.81
N ALA A 165 6.52 0.97 29.09
CA ALA A 165 7.22 1.74 30.13
C ALA A 165 7.26 3.24 29.80
N ASP A 166 7.39 3.56 28.51
CA ASP A 166 7.46 4.91 27.95
C ASP A 166 6.09 5.53 27.65
N MET A 167 4.99 4.90 28.10
CA MET A 167 3.65 5.49 27.98
C MET A 167 3.53 6.74 28.88
N PRO A 168 3.12 7.89 28.31
CA PRO A 168 2.91 9.12 29.07
C PRO A 168 1.91 8.96 30.23
N GLU A 169 2.13 9.66 31.33
CA GLU A 169 1.27 9.58 32.53
C GLU A 169 -0.20 9.89 32.24
N HIS A 170 -0.47 10.93 31.45
CA HIS A 170 -1.83 11.28 31.04
C HIS A 170 -2.50 10.21 30.15
N CYS A 171 -1.72 9.34 29.49
CA CYS A 171 -2.26 8.18 28.79
C CYS A 171 -2.58 7.03 29.76
N ARG A 172 -1.81 6.88 30.85
CA ARG A 172 -2.09 5.89 31.90
C ARG A 172 -3.34 6.25 32.69
N ALA A 173 -3.55 7.53 32.97
CA ALA A 173 -4.71 8.03 33.72
C ALA A 173 -6.06 7.69 33.06
N VAL A 174 -6.10 7.51 31.74
CA VAL A 174 -7.32 7.24 30.96
C VAL A 174 -7.54 5.76 30.61
N LEU A 175 -6.72 4.85 31.15
CA LEU A 175 -6.87 3.41 30.90
C LEU A 175 -8.22 2.83 31.40
N PRO A 176 -8.74 3.22 32.58
CA PRO A 176 -10.06 2.77 33.02
C PRO A 176 -11.17 3.16 32.04
N ASP A 177 -11.09 4.37 31.47
CA ASP A 177 -12.05 4.82 30.46
C ASP A 177 -11.95 4.02 29.16
N LEU A 178 -10.73 3.62 28.75
CA LEU A 178 -10.54 2.77 27.58
C LEU A 178 -11.12 1.35 27.77
N LEU A 179 -11.08 0.83 29.00
CA LEU A 179 -11.80 -0.39 29.37
C LEU A 179 -13.31 -0.20 29.26
N ALA A 180 -13.85 0.86 29.87
CA ALA A 180 -15.29 1.17 29.82
C ALA A 180 -15.80 1.43 28.40
N LYS A 181 -14.96 1.97 27.49
CA LYS A 181 -15.30 2.17 26.07
C LYS A 181 -15.16 0.92 25.21
N GLY A 182 -14.68 -0.19 25.77
CA GLY A 182 -14.48 -1.44 25.05
C GLY A 182 -13.32 -1.41 24.05
N PHE A 183 -12.32 -0.56 24.29
CA PHE A 183 -11.05 -0.66 23.58
C PHE A 183 -10.17 -1.76 24.19
N LEU A 184 -10.19 -1.85 25.51
CA LEU A 184 -9.60 -2.94 26.28
C LEU A 184 -10.67 -3.99 26.62
N LYS A 185 -10.26 -5.25 26.64
CA LYS A 185 -11.05 -6.37 27.18
C LYS A 185 -10.79 -6.53 28.68
N GLU A 186 -9.52 -6.44 29.06
CA GLU A 186 -9.01 -6.64 30.41
C GLU A 186 -7.97 -5.57 30.72
N LEU A 187 -7.94 -5.14 31.97
CA LEU A 187 -6.94 -4.26 32.55
C LEU A 187 -6.73 -4.70 34.01
N ASP A 188 -5.54 -5.18 34.33
CA ASP A 188 -5.18 -5.63 35.68
C ASP A 188 -3.80 -5.08 36.05
N GLY A 189 -3.80 -4.08 36.93
CA GLY A 189 -2.61 -3.34 37.34
C GLY A 189 -1.82 -2.79 36.15
N THR A 190 -0.70 -3.45 35.83
CA THR A 190 0.19 -3.08 34.73
C THR A 190 0.04 -3.96 33.49
N THR A 191 -0.96 -4.84 33.45
CA THR A 191 -1.25 -5.73 32.33
C THR A 191 -2.58 -5.39 31.67
N TYR A 192 -2.70 -5.64 30.38
CA TYR A 192 -3.92 -5.35 29.62
C TYR A 192 -4.09 -6.30 28.43
N LEU A 193 -5.32 -6.44 27.96
CA LEU A 193 -5.67 -7.15 26.72
C LEU A 193 -6.57 -6.27 25.85
N LEU A 194 -6.31 -6.22 24.54
CA LEU A 194 -7.17 -5.50 23.60
C LEU A 194 -8.52 -6.23 23.43
N ALA A 195 -9.59 -5.46 23.25
CA ALA A 195 -10.89 -6.02 22.88
C ALA A 195 -10.86 -6.66 21.49
N ASP A 196 -11.66 -7.72 21.30
CA ASP A 196 -11.70 -8.49 20.04
C ASP A 196 -11.98 -7.60 18.81
N ALA A 197 -12.82 -6.57 18.98
CA ALA A 197 -13.16 -5.61 17.94
C ALA A 197 -11.96 -4.79 17.42
N VAL A 198 -10.92 -4.63 18.23
CA VAL A 198 -9.69 -3.87 17.90
C VAL A 198 -8.43 -4.73 17.94
N ARG A 199 -8.56 -6.04 18.17
CA ARG A 199 -7.44 -7.00 18.20
C ARG A 199 -6.56 -6.93 16.96
N HIS A 200 -7.16 -6.75 15.79
CA HIS A 200 -6.46 -6.62 14.50
C HIS A 200 -5.52 -5.39 14.40
N LEU A 201 -5.58 -4.46 15.35
CA LEU A 201 -4.67 -3.32 15.46
C LEU A 201 -3.34 -3.65 16.17
N SER A 202 -3.22 -4.84 16.77
CA SER A 202 -2.03 -5.28 17.51
C SER A 202 -0.74 -5.15 16.69
N GLY A 203 0.25 -4.50 17.31
CA GLY A 203 1.59 -4.29 16.76
C GLY A 203 2.61 -5.34 17.22
N MET A 204 2.28 -6.18 18.20
CA MET A 204 3.11 -7.33 18.60
C MET A 204 2.44 -8.62 18.16
N ARG A 205 2.42 -8.85 16.85
CA ARG A 205 2.14 -10.18 16.33
C ARG A 205 3.35 -11.07 16.70
N PRO A 206 3.14 -12.27 17.27
CA PRO A 206 4.16 -13.29 17.19
C PRO A 206 4.61 -13.38 15.72
N PRO A 207 5.91 -13.57 15.43
CA PRO A 207 6.25 -14.06 14.09
C PRO A 207 5.29 -15.23 13.83
N PRO A 208 4.62 -15.29 12.66
CA PRO A 208 3.85 -16.48 12.36
C PRO A 208 4.76 -17.65 12.71
N ALA A 209 4.27 -18.60 13.53
CA ALA A 209 5.02 -19.81 13.82
C ALA A 209 5.65 -20.21 12.48
N PRO A 210 6.99 -20.42 12.43
CA PRO A 210 7.63 -20.80 11.17
C PRO A 210 6.71 -21.85 10.62
N ALA A 211 6.13 -21.60 9.44
CA ALA A 211 5.10 -22.47 8.96
C ALA A 211 5.74 -23.85 8.99
N VAL A 212 5.36 -24.67 9.96
CA VAL A 212 5.28 -26.10 9.76
C VAL A 212 4.26 -26.08 8.66
N ARG A 213 4.78 -26.03 7.43
CA ARG A 213 3.97 -26.23 6.26
C ARG A 213 3.25 -27.50 6.64
N ALA A 214 1.95 -27.39 6.93
CA ALA A 214 1.07 -28.52 6.75
C ALA A 214 1.52 -29.06 5.42
N ARG A 215 2.13 -30.24 5.47
CA ARG A 215 2.76 -30.92 4.35
C ARG A 215 1.76 -30.73 3.22
N GLU A 216 2.03 -29.77 2.34
CA GLU A 216 1.33 -29.69 1.07
C GLU A 216 1.84 -30.96 0.44
N GLU A 217 0.98 -31.98 0.52
CA GLU A 217 1.07 -33.16 -0.29
C GLU A 217 1.45 -32.66 -1.69
N ASP A 218 2.68 -33.03 -2.05
CA ASP A 218 3.38 -32.75 -3.31
C ASP A 218 3.74 -31.29 -3.66
N VAL A 219 4.47 -30.57 -2.80
CA VAL A 219 5.39 -29.51 -3.30
C VAL A 219 6.70 -30.17 -3.72
N ALA A 220 6.74 -30.56 -5.00
CA ALA A 220 7.98 -30.83 -5.71
C ALA A 220 8.99 -29.71 -5.45
N GLU A 221 10.27 -30.06 -5.33
CA GLU A 221 11.38 -29.09 -5.27
C GLU A 221 11.14 -27.95 -6.26
N PRO A 222 11.44 -26.68 -5.91
CA PRO A 222 11.28 -25.58 -6.84
C PRO A 222 12.05 -25.92 -8.12
N LEU A 223 11.30 -26.22 -9.19
CA LEU A 223 11.84 -26.62 -10.47
C LEU A 223 12.95 -25.65 -10.85
N SER A 224 14.16 -26.15 -11.06
CA SER A 224 15.22 -25.32 -11.62
C SER A 224 14.74 -24.75 -12.96
N TRP A 225 15.30 -23.62 -13.38
CA TRP A 225 14.90 -23.00 -14.64
C TRP A 225 15.04 -23.95 -15.83
N ASP A 226 16.10 -24.78 -15.82
CA ASP A 226 16.33 -25.79 -16.85
C ASP A 226 15.35 -26.95 -16.76
N ALA A 227 15.00 -27.40 -15.54
CA ALA A 227 13.96 -28.41 -15.34
C ALA A 227 12.58 -27.92 -15.80
N TRP A 228 12.25 -26.64 -15.54
CA TRP A 228 11.03 -26.02 -16.04
C TRP A 228 11.02 -25.96 -17.58
N LYS A 229 12.14 -25.55 -18.21
CA LYS A 229 12.27 -25.55 -19.68
C LYS A 229 12.14 -26.95 -20.27
N ALA A 230 12.68 -27.98 -19.60
CA ALA A 230 12.57 -29.37 -20.02
C ALA A 230 11.12 -29.87 -20.03
N GLN A 231 10.29 -29.37 -19.12
CA GLN A 231 8.85 -29.69 -19.04
C GLN A 231 7.97 -28.82 -19.95
N ALA A 232 8.45 -27.64 -20.37
CA ALA A 232 7.71 -26.76 -21.27
C ALA A 232 7.54 -27.39 -22.66
N SER A 233 6.39 -27.11 -23.30
CA SER A 233 6.13 -27.53 -24.68
C SER A 233 7.18 -26.95 -25.64
N VAL A 234 7.42 -27.60 -26.77
CA VAL A 234 8.41 -27.15 -27.77
C VAL A 234 8.17 -25.70 -28.19
N ALA A 235 6.90 -25.31 -28.39
CA ALA A 235 6.54 -23.95 -28.76
C ALA A 235 6.83 -22.94 -27.63
N LEU A 236 6.53 -23.28 -26.37
CA LEU A 236 6.80 -22.43 -25.22
C LEU A 236 8.30 -22.30 -24.96
N ARG A 237 9.06 -23.39 -25.10
CA ARG A 237 10.52 -23.40 -24.97
C ARG A 237 11.18 -22.49 -26.01
N ARG A 238 10.82 -22.63 -27.29
CA ARG A 238 11.32 -21.75 -28.36
C ARG A 238 11.01 -20.28 -28.09
N HIS A 239 9.81 -19.98 -27.57
CA HIS A 239 9.45 -18.61 -27.20
C HIS A 239 10.28 -18.08 -26.04
N VAL A 240 10.50 -18.88 -25.00
CA VAL A 240 11.36 -18.55 -23.86
C VAL A 240 12.80 -18.28 -24.33
N GLU A 241 13.36 -19.16 -25.15
CA GLU A 241 14.71 -19.02 -25.71
C GLU A 241 14.83 -17.77 -26.59
N ALA A 242 13.79 -17.44 -27.37
CA ALA A 242 13.77 -16.21 -28.15
C ALA A 242 13.78 -14.94 -27.27
N VAL A 243 13.15 -14.97 -26.09
CA VAL A 243 13.17 -13.87 -25.13
C VAL A 243 14.49 -13.81 -24.36
N GLU A 244 14.99 -14.96 -23.89
CA GLU A 244 16.23 -15.10 -23.13
C GLU A 244 17.45 -14.67 -23.95
N ASN A 245 17.49 -15.05 -25.23
CA ASN A 245 18.61 -14.78 -26.13
C ASN A 245 18.43 -13.51 -26.98
N CYS A 246 17.41 -12.68 -26.72
CA CYS A 246 17.17 -11.47 -27.50
C CYS A 246 18.27 -10.42 -27.23
N PRO A 247 19.14 -10.09 -28.21
CA PRO A 247 20.27 -9.19 -27.98
C PRO A 247 19.80 -7.77 -27.67
N ARG A 248 18.66 -7.35 -28.23
CA ARG A 248 18.07 -6.02 -28.02
C ARG A 248 17.40 -5.87 -26.66
N CYS A 249 16.89 -6.95 -26.07
CA CYS A 249 16.24 -6.89 -24.77
C CYS A 249 17.24 -7.07 -23.61
N SER A 250 18.33 -7.83 -23.82
CA SER A 250 19.40 -8.05 -22.85
C SER A 250 18.86 -8.39 -21.45
N LEU A 251 17.89 -9.32 -21.39
CA LEU A 251 17.26 -9.72 -20.13
C LEU A 251 18.12 -10.77 -19.43
N SER A 252 18.38 -10.59 -18.14
CA SER A 252 19.05 -11.61 -17.32
C SER A 252 18.19 -12.88 -17.25
N PRO A 253 18.79 -14.09 -17.24
CA PRO A 253 18.06 -15.36 -17.09
C PRO A 253 17.12 -15.37 -15.88
N GLY A 254 17.55 -14.83 -14.73
CA GLY A 254 16.72 -14.73 -13.52
C GLY A 254 15.44 -13.89 -13.69
N ARG A 255 15.45 -12.90 -14.59
CA ARG A 255 14.28 -12.07 -14.87
C ARG A 255 13.33 -12.75 -15.86
N VAL A 256 13.87 -13.54 -16.79
CA VAL A 256 13.06 -14.37 -17.68
C VAL A 256 12.39 -15.48 -16.87
N SER A 257 13.15 -16.21 -16.06
CA SER A 257 12.63 -17.28 -15.21
C SER A 257 11.56 -16.79 -14.24
N GLU A 258 11.78 -15.66 -13.54
CA GLU A 258 10.77 -15.06 -12.66
C GLU A 258 9.47 -14.77 -13.42
N ALA A 259 9.55 -14.23 -14.64
CA ALA A 259 8.37 -13.86 -15.40
C ALA A 259 7.57 -15.06 -15.92
N PHE A 260 8.23 -16.16 -16.29
CA PHE A 260 7.58 -17.37 -16.81
C PHE A 260 7.07 -18.32 -15.71
N MET A 261 7.75 -18.37 -14.57
CA MET A 261 7.40 -19.28 -13.46
C MET A 261 6.43 -18.65 -12.45
N ARG A 262 6.20 -17.34 -12.52
CA ARG A 262 5.31 -16.65 -11.58
C ARG A 262 3.84 -16.97 -11.86
N LYS A 263 3.13 -17.38 -10.80
CA LYS A 263 1.66 -17.48 -10.82
C LYS A 263 1.03 -16.12 -11.17
N PRO A 264 0.17 -16.04 -12.21
CA PRO A 264 -0.52 -14.80 -12.55
C PRO A 264 -1.36 -14.31 -11.37
N VAL A 265 -1.20 -13.04 -11.02
CA VAL A 265 -2.05 -12.40 -10.00
C VAL A 265 -3.09 -11.55 -10.74
N PRO A 266 -4.39 -11.80 -10.58
CA PRO A 266 -5.42 -10.99 -11.18
C PRO A 266 -5.26 -9.51 -10.79
N ALA A 267 -5.21 -8.62 -11.78
CA ALA A 267 -5.21 -7.19 -11.50
C ALA A 267 -6.61 -6.76 -11.02
N GLN A 268 -6.70 -6.28 -9.78
CA GLN A 268 -7.91 -5.65 -9.25
C GLN A 268 -8.12 -4.28 -9.91
N LEU A 269 -9.36 -4.00 -10.32
CA LEU A 269 -9.81 -2.73 -10.85
C LEU A 269 -10.31 -1.84 -9.70
N ASP A 270 -9.91 -0.57 -9.70
CA ASP A 270 -10.48 0.44 -8.82
C ASP A 270 -10.80 1.71 -9.62
N ASP A 271 -11.61 2.59 -9.04
CA ASP A 271 -12.09 3.82 -9.68
C ASP A 271 -10.93 4.72 -10.14
N LYS A 272 -9.81 4.68 -9.42
CA LYS A 272 -8.61 5.44 -9.77
C LYS A 272 -7.98 4.96 -11.08
N VAL A 273 -7.96 3.64 -11.33
CA VAL A 273 -7.47 3.08 -12.59
C VAL A 273 -8.41 3.44 -13.75
N LEU A 274 -9.72 3.43 -13.52
CA LEU A 274 -10.72 3.82 -14.52
C LEU A 274 -10.58 5.30 -14.91
N ALA A 275 -10.48 6.20 -13.93
CA ALA A 275 -10.28 7.62 -14.18
C ALA A 275 -8.96 7.89 -14.92
N ALA A 276 -7.87 7.21 -14.52
CA ALA A 276 -6.59 7.34 -15.19
C ALA A 276 -6.61 6.80 -16.63
N TYR A 277 -7.40 5.75 -16.90
CA TYR A 277 -7.60 5.23 -18.25
C TYR A 277 -8.39 6.19 -19.12
N ALA A 278 -9.46 6.80 -18.60
CA ALA A 278 -10.24 7.80 -19.33
C ALA A 278 -9.35 8.98 -19.77
N ALA A 279 -8.55 9.52 -18.86
CA ALA A 279 -7.59 10.59 -19.17
C ALA A 279 -6.52 10.14 -20.19
N TRP A 280 -6.04 8.90 -20.08
CA TRP A 280 -5.11 8.33 -21.06
C TRP A 280 -5.74 8.19 -22.44
N ARG A 281 -6.96 7.65 -22.54
CA ARG A 281 -7.67 7.45 -23.81
C ARG A 281 -7.97 8.79 -24.50
N HIS A 282 -8.31 9.83 -23.74
CA HIS A 282 -8.54 11.17 -24.27
C HIS A 282 -7.28 11.79 -24.90
N SER A 283 -6.10 11.50 -24.34
CA SER A 283 -4.81 12.05 -24.82
C SER A 283 -4.14 11.22 -25.93
N HIS A 284 -4.70 10.07 -26.32
CA HIS A 284 -4.12 9.17 -27.31
C HIS A 284 -5.17 8.86 -28.37
N PRO A 285 -5.34 9.71 -29.40
CA PRO A 285 -6.26 9.43 -30.48
C PRO A 285 -5.81 8.18 -31.23
N GLN A 286 -6.74 7.23 -31.42
CA GLN A 286 -6.52 5.95 -32.10
C GLN A 286 -5.33 5.12 -31.55
N PRO A 287 -5.36 4.71 -30.27
CA PRO A 287 -4.24 3.96 -29.69
C PRO A 287 -4.16 2.52 -30.22
N GLY A 288 -5.24 2.02 -30.82
CA GLY A 288 -5.35 0.68 -31.40
C GLY A 288 -4.37 0.41 -32.55
N PRO A 289 -4.48 1.12 -33.69
CA PRO A 289 -3.57 0.97 -34.81
C PRO A 289 -2.10 1.12 -34.40
N ARG A 290 -1.79 2.16 -33.60
CA ARG A 290 -0.42 2.41 -33.12
C ARG A 290 0.10 1.27 -32.25
N ALA A 291 -0.73 0.69 -31.39
CA ALA A 291 -0.34 -0.45 -30.56
C ALA A 291 -0.09 -1.71 -31.38
N ALA A 292 -0.93 -1.97 -32.38
CA ALA A 292 -0.75 -3.10 -33.29
C ALA A 292 0.53 -2.93 -34.11
N GLN A 293 0.76 -1.75 -34.69
CA GLN A 293 1.98 -1.43 -35.43
C GLN A 293 3.22 -1.61 -34.56
N PHE A 294 3.24 -1.02 -33.35
CA PHE A 294 4.35 -1.19 -32.42
C PHE A 294 4.61 -2.67 -32.10
N ALA A 295 3.56 -3.44 -31.84
CA ALA A 295 3.71 -4.87 -31.57
C ALA A 295 4.25 -5.65 -32.79
N ALA A 296 3.86 -5.28 -34.01
CA ALA A 296 4.38 -5.88 -35.24
C ALA A 296 5.87 -5.55 -35.44
N GLU A 297 6.24 -4.28 -35.36
CA GLU A 297 7.62 -3.79 -35.51
C GLU A 297 8.52 -4.39 -34.43
N PHE A 298 8.06 -4.41 -33.18
CA PHE A 298 8.79 -5.02 -32.09
C PHE A 298 9.05 -6.50 -32.35
N ARG A 299 8.06 -7.25 -32.83
CA ARG A 299 8.23 -8.68 -33.16
C ARG A 299 9.20 -8.89 -34.30
N ALA A 300 9.11 -8.08 -35.36
CA ALA A 300 10.05 -8.15 -36.48
C ALA A 300 11.49 -7.89 -36.04
N ALA A 301 11.69 -6.94 -35.11
CA ALA A 301 13.01 -6.56 -34.61
C ALA A 301 13.58 -7.50 -33.52
N HIS A 302 12.72 -8.14 -32.72
CA HIS A 302 13.14 -8.88 -31.52
C HIS A 302 12.94 -10.40 -31.61
N GLY A 303 12.13 -10.89 -32.57
CA GLY A 303 11.74 -12.31 -32.66
C GLY A 303 10.67 -12.73 -31.65
N HIS A 304 10.25 -11.85 -30.74
CA HIS A 304 9.22 -12.08 -29.73
C HIS A 304 8.34 -10.84 -29.54
N GLY A 305 7.19 -10.98 -28.87
CA GLY A 305 6.30 -9.85 -28.58
C GLY A 305 6.81 -8.94 -27.46
N PRO A 306 6.36 -7.68 -27.39
CA PRO A 306 6.71 -6.82 -26.28
C PRO A 306 6.04 -7.29 -24.98
N SER A 307 6.65 -6.98 -23.83
CA SER A 307 5.95 -7.00 -22.55
C SER A 307 4.93 -5.86 -22.47
N VAL A 308 3.97 -5.97 -21.55
CA VAL A 308 3.02 -4.88 -21.21
C VAL A 308 3.77 -3.58 -20.89
N LYS A 309 4.93 -3.66 -20.23
CA LYS A 309 5.76 -2.50 -19.93
C LYS A 309 6.35 -1.88 -21.22
N GLN A 310 6.95 -2.70 -22.08
CA GLN A 310 7.60 -2.23 -23.32
C GLN A 310 6.59 -1.60 -24.28
N LEU A 311 5.44 -2.25 -24.49
CA LEU A 311 4.36 -1.71 -25.32
C LEU A 311 3.92 -0.34 -24.81
N CYS A 312 3.57 -0.22 -23.53
CA CYS A 312 3.11 1.06 -22.98
C CYS A 312 4.18 2.15 -22.96
N GLN A 313 5.48 1.79 -22.94
CA GLN A 313 6.57 2.75 -23.10
C GLN A 313 6.67 3.27 -24.54
N GLY A 314 6.33 2.47 -25.55
CA GLY A 314 6.28 2.92 -26.95
C GLY A 314 5.04 3.76 -27.30
N LEU A 315 3.97 3.62 -26.51
CA LEU A 315 2.71 4.32 -26.74
C LEU A 315 2.59 5.69 -26.08
N ALA A 316 3.35 5.96 -25.02
CA ALA A 316 3.18 7.16 -24.22
C ALA A 316 4.51 7.75 -23.74
N ASP A 317 4.61 9.08 -23.77
CA ASP A 317 5.80 9.82 -23.34
C ASP A 317 5.94 9.89 -21.81
N ARG A 318 4.85 9.58 -21.08
CA ARG A 318 4.80 9.64 -19.62
C ARG A 318 4.76 8.25 -18.99
N LYS A 319 5.45 8.14 -17.85
CA LYS A 319 5.49 6.91 -17.06
C LYS A 319 4.11 6.56 -16.47
N GLN A 320 3.58 5.41 -16.86
CA GLN A 320 2.29 4.89 -16.39
C GLN A 320 2.45 3.92 -15.22
N SER A 321 1.44 3.85 -14.34
CA SER A 321 1.40 2.87 -13.26
C SER A 321 1.25 1.44 -13.80
N ARG A 322 1.70 0.42 -13.05
CA ARG A 322 1.55 -0.99 -13.47
C ARG A 322 0.09 -1.37 -13.72
N ARG A 323 -0.83 -0.94 -12.86
CA ARG A 323 -2.26 -1.26 -12.96
C ARG A 323 -2.90 -0.62 -14.19
N LEU A 324 -2.56 0.65 -14.47
CA LEU A 324 -3.01 1.34 -15.68
C LEU A 324 -2.53 0.61 -16.95
N ARG A 325 -1.24 0.22 -17.01
CA ARG A 325 -0.70 -0.50 -18.17
C ARG A 325 -1.40 -1.83 -18.43
N ILE A 326 -1.63 -2.62 -17.39
CA ILE A 326 -2.37 -3.88 -17.52
C ILE A 326 -3.78 -3.62 -18.06
N TYR A 327 -4.45 -2.59 -17.55
CA TYR A 327 -5.79 -2.24 -18.00
C TYR A 327 -5.82 -1.75 -19.45
N ILE A 328 -4.88 -0.88 -19.86
CA ILE A 328 -4.73 -0.45 -21.26
C ILE A 328 -4.58 -1.65 -22.19
N VAL A 329 -3.69 -2.59 -21.88
CA VAL A 329 -3.47 -3.77 -22.72
C VAL A 329 -4.71 -4.66 -22.78
N ARG A 330 -5.43 -4.84 -21.66
CA ARG A 330 -6.69 -5.58 -21.66
C ARG A 330 -7.75 -4.93 -22.55
N GLN A 331 -7.86 -3.60 -22.53
CA GLN A 331 -8.80 -2.89 -23.41
C GLN A 331 -8.39 -3.02 -24.88
N LEU A 332 -7.10 -2.89 -25.20
CA LEU A 332 -6.60 -3.09 -26.57
C LEU A 332 -6.79 -4.53 -27.09
N ILE A 333 -6.73 -5.54 -26.20
CA ILE A 333 -7.06 -6.92 -26.54
C ILE A 333 -8.57 -7.08 -26.74
N ALA A 334 -9.39 -6.51 -25.86
CA ALA A 334 -10.84 -6.55 -25.97
C ALA A 334 -11.37 -5.84 -27.22
N GLU A 335 -10.73 -4.73 -27.62
CA GLU A 335 -10.98 -4.00 -28.85
C GLU A 335 -10.42 -4.73 -30.11
N GLY A 336 -9.75 -5.87 -29.94
CA GLY A 336 -9.25 -6.70 -31.04
C GLY A 336 -7.96 -6.19 -31.71
N TRP A 337 -7.37 -5.10 -31.23
CA TRP A 337 -6.12 -4.52 -31.75
C TRP A 337 -4.89 -5.33 -31.37
N LEU A 338 -4.93 -5.98 -30.22
CA LEU A 338 -3.87 -6.86 -29.74
C LEU A 338 -4.42 -8.25 -29.43
N THR A 339 -3.52 -9.22 -29.40
CA THR A 339 -3.78 -10.54 -28.81
C THR A 339 -2.51 -11.02 -28.11
N ASN A 340 -2.66 -11.97 -27.20
CA ASN A 340 -1.59 -12.61 -26.46
C ASN A 340 -1.91 -14.10 -26.28
N THR A 341 -0.95 -14.84 -25.75
CA THR A 341 -1.17 -16.20 -25.26
C THR A 341 -1.13 -16.12 -23.75
N GLU A 342 -2.27 -15.96 -23.08
CA GLU A 342 -2.28 -15.96 -21.61
C GLU A 342 -1.95 -17.35 -21.06
N PRO A 343 -1.17 -17.46 -19.96
CA PRO A 343 -0.54 -16.38 -19.17
C PRO A 343 0.90 -16.03 -19.62
N VAL A 344 1.33 -16.45 -20.80
CA VAL A 344 2.72 -16.40 -21.26
C VAL A 344 3.18 -14.95 -21.52
N PRO A 345 4.27 -14.49 -20.87
CA PRO A 345 4.79 -13.13 -21.05
C PRO A 345 5.46 -12.94 -22.41
N TRP A 346 5.60 -11.68 -22.86
CA TRP A 346 6.21 -11.29 -24.15
C TRP A 346 5.51 -11.88 -25.40
N THR A 347 4.21 -12.14 -25.33
CA THR A 347 3.44 -12.71 -26.45
C THR A 347 2.55 -11.72 -27.18
N LEU A 348 2.57 -10.43 -26.81
CA LEU A 348 1.74 -9.42 -27.46
C LEU A 348 2.04 -9.37 -28.96
N ARG A 349 0.99 -9.40 -29.76
CA ARG A 349 1.05 -9.34 -31.23
C ARG A 349 -0.20 -8.63 -31.78
N PRO A 350 -0.16 -8.16 -33.03
CA PRO A 350 -1.34 -7.61 -33.69
C PRO A 350 -2.54 -8.55 -33.60
N GLY A 351 -3.69 -8.01 -33.25
CA GLY A 351 -4.96 -8.73 -33.21
C GLY A 351 -5.72 -8.67 -34.54
N LYS A 352 -6.94 -9.20 -34.57
CA LYS A 352 -7.77 -9.28 -35.78
C LYS A 352 -8.10 -7.91 -36.37
N ALA A 353 -8.29 -6.90 -35.53
CA ALA A 353 -8.61 -5.54 -35.98
C ALA A 353 -7.45 -4.86 -36.74
N ALA A 354 -6.24 -5.41 -36.65
CA ALA A 354 -5.06 -4.90 -37.35
C ALA A 354 -4.83 -5.55 -38.72
N GLN A 355 -5.67 -6.50 -39.14
CA GLN A 355 -5.52 -7.17 -40.43
C GLN A 355 -6.09 -6.32 -41.58
N PRO A 356 -5.46 -6.32 -42.77
CA PRO A 356 -5.99 -5.62 -43.94
C PRO A 356 -7.41 -6.12 -44.27
N GLY A 357 -8.39 -5.21 -44.32
CA GLY A 357 -9.79 -5.55 -44.62
C GLY A 357 -10.70 -5.84 -43.42
N ALA A 358 -10.21 -5.71 -42.18
CA ALA A 358 -11.06 -5.84 -41.00
C ALA A 358 -12.04 -4.65 -40.89
N PRO A 359 -13.34 -4.88 -40.58
CA PRO A 359 -14.29 -3.79 -40.39
C PRO A 359 -13.87 -2.94 -39.18
N VAL A 360 -13.73 -1.63 -39.39
CA VAL A 360 -13.40 -0.67 -38.32
C VAL A 360 -14.54 -0.68 -37.32
N SER A 361 -14.32 -1.26 -36.14
CA SER A 361 -15.30 -1.26 -35.06
C SER A 361 -15.46 0.16 -34.52
N SER A 362 -16.52 0.85 -34.93
CA SER A 362 -16.99 2.07 -34.30
C SER A 362 -17.57 1.72 -32.93
N VAL A 363 -16.85 2.05 -31.86
CA VAL A 363 -17.39 1.91 -30.51
C VAL A 363 -18.41 3.03 -30.31
N SER A 364 -19.69 2.63 -30.31
CA SER A 364 -20.82 3.46 -29.88
C SER A 364 -20.67 3.77 -28.39
N THR A 365 -20.45 5.04 -28.07
CA THR A 365 -20.53 5.58 -26.71
C THR A 365 -21.99 5.49 -26.25
N ARG A 366 -22.39 4.40 -25.58
CA ARG A 366 -23.64 4.40 -24.81
C ARG A 366 -23.42 5.22 -23.54
N ALA A 367 -23.88 6.47 -23.59
CA ALA A 367 -24.20 7.23 -22.40
C ALA A 367 -25.33 6.50 -21.65
N ARG A 368 -25.10 6.10 -20.40
CA ARG A 368 -26.17 5.77 -19.46
C ARG A 368 -26.66 7.08 -18.87
N THR A 369 -27.84 7.49 -19.30
CA THR A 369 -28.71 8.44 -18.58
C THR A 369 -29.67 7.66 -17.69
N SER A 370 -29.82 8.15 -16.46
CA SER A 370 -30.75 7.75 -15.38
C SER A 370 -30.30 6.60 -14.47
#